data_AF-A0A4S9X0K9-F1
#
_entry.id   AF-A0A4S9X0K9-F1
#
_cell.length_a   1.000
_cell.length_b   1.000
_cell.length_c   1.000
_cell.angle_alpha   90.00
_cell.angle_beta   90.00
_cell.angle_gamma   90.00
#
_symmetry.space_group_name_H-M   'P 1'
#
loop_
_entity.id
_entity.type
_entity.pdbx_description
1 polymer ?
#
loop_
_entity_poly.entity_id
_entity_poly.type
_entity_poly.pdbx_seq_one_letter_code
_entity_poly.pdbx_strand_id
1 'polypeptide(L)'
;MQEIMGSDQILADSGVPYAAGRAAYTVAILGEPGMEKVWMIQFGGHHLALNIAVCGGNAVLTPVLTGALPASYTGEDGEKRVLADENDKAFALMRSFSESQRKQAVFTHPISDMVQGPGEFDKTLPDVGIQGSHLDSSQKEMLLDLISEWVGILNDVHSASRIAEVQNGLDNTCFAWSGPLEHELGRNGASYFRIRGPNLFIEFSPQFPGGDLTMHVHTIYRDPSRAYGRTLPKDLFERGDYKELP
;
A
#
# COMPACT_ATOMS: atom_id res chain seq x y z
N MET A 1 -0.16 7.74 8.61
CA MET A 1 -0.78 6.91 9.69
C MET A 1 -1.77 7.67 10.57
N GLN A 2 -1.37 8.72 11.28
CA GLN A 2 -2.28 9.47 12.17
C GLN A 2 -3.52 10.02 11.45
N GLU A 3 -3.34 10.47 10.20
CA GLU A 3 -4.44 10.97 9.38
C GLU A 3 -5.48 9.89 9.01
N ILE A 4 -5.02 8.65 8.81
CA ILE A 4 -5.89 7.47 8.57
C ILE A 4 -6.72 7.18 9.82
N MET A 5 -6.07 7.13 10.99
CA MET A 5 -6.76 6.93 12.27
C MET A 5 -7.76 8.06 12.58
N GLY A 6 -7.45 9.29 12.15
CA GLY A 6 -8.36 10.43 12.25
C GLY A 6 -9.54 10.33 11.30
N SER A 7 -9.33 9.90 10.05
CA SER A 7 -10.43 9.58 9.12
C SER A 7 -11.36 8.54 9.71
N ASP A 8 -10.82 7.47 10.29
CA ASP A 8 -11.61 6.44 10.96
C ASP A 8 -12.42 6.99 12.15
N GLN A 9 -11.89 8.00 12.85
CA GLN A 9 -12.63 8.66 13.92
C GLN A 9 -13.82 9.45 13.38
N ILE A 10 -13.64 10.19 12.30
CA ILE A 10 -14.76 10.89 11.63
C ILE A 10 -15.86 9.91 11.24
N LEU A 11 -15.47 8.74 10.72
CA LEU A 11 -16.42 7.68 10.38
C LEU A 11 -17.18 7.16 11.61
N ALA A 12 -16.46 6.90 12.72
CA ALA A 12 -17.07 6.47 13.98
C ALA A 12 -18.04 7.54 14.54
N ASP A 13 -17.64 8.80 14.53
CA ASP A 13 -18.45 9.93 15.04
C ASP A 13 -19.71 10.18 14.20
N SER A 14 -19.69 9.78 12.92
CA SER A 14 -20.86 9.83 12.04
C SER A 14 -21.91 8.74 12.31
N GLY A 15 -21.64 7.83 13.27
CA GLY A 15 -22.58 6.82 13.73
C GLY A 15 -22.59 5.52 12.91
N VAL A 16 -21.56 5.28 12.11
CA VAL A 16 -21.43 4.05 11.31
C VAL A 16 -21.08 2.86 12.21
N PRO A 17 -21.79 1.72 12.12
CA PRO A 17 -21.68 0.61 13.08
C PRO A 17 -20.47 -0.33 12.83
N TYR A 18 -19.40 0.13 12.18
CA TYR A 18 -18.17 -0.65 12.03
C TYR A 18 -17.27 -0.48 13.26
N ALA A 19 -16.33 -1.42 13.46
CA ALA A 19 -15.21 -1.21 14.38
C ALA A 19 -14.22 -0.21 13.77
N ALA A 20 -14.64 1.06 13.70
CA ALA A 20 -13.85 2.21 13.25
C ALA A 20 -13.47 3.10 14.45
N GLY A 21 -12.74 4.18 14.17
CA GLY A 21 -12.24 5.12 15.17
C GLY A 21 -10.91 4.71 15.80
N ARG A 22 -10.26 5.67 16.47
CA ARG A 22 -8.92 5.49 17.06
C ARG A 22 -8.88 4.36 18.10
N ALA A 23 -9.98 4.16 18.82
CA ALA A 23 -10.11 3.13 19.85
C ALA A 23 -10.16 1.70 19.29
N ALA A 24 -10.44 1.52 17.99
CA ALA A 24 -10.49 0.21 17.34
C ALA A 24 -9.11 -0.30 16.88
N TYR A 25 -8.07 0.52 17.00
CA TYR A 25 -6.71 0.14 16.60
C TYR A 25 -6.06 -0.73 17.66
N THR A 26 -5.49 -1.85 17.23
CA THR A 26 -4.89 -2.84 18.12
C THR A 26 -3.47 -3.16 17.71
N VAL A 27 -2.68 -3.59 18.69
CA VAL A 27 -1.36 -4.18 18.48
C VAL A 27 -1.45 -5.65 18.84
N ALA A 28 -0.91 -6.50 17.97
CA ALA A 28 -0.66 -7.90 18.27
C ALA A 28 0.84 -8.18 18.21
N ILE A 29 1.32 -8.96 19.18
CA ILE A 29 2.66 -9.53 19.18
C ILE A 29 2.50 -11.03 18.95
N LEU A 30 3.09 -11.54 17.88
CA LEU A 30 3.07 -12.96 17.54
C LEU A 30 4.47 -13.55 17.72
N GLY A 31 4.57 -14.58 18.56
CA GLY A 31 5.84 -15.14 18.99
C GLY A 31 6.46 -14.41 20.18
N GLU A 32 7.68 -14.81 20.54
CA GLU A 32 8.43 -14.25 21.67
C GLU A 32 9.43 -13.20 21.17
N PRO A 33 9.31 -11.93 21.58
CA PRO A 33 10.28 -10.90 21.23
C PRO A 33 11.69 -11.27 21.67
N GLY A 34 12.63 -11.25 20.73
CA GLY A 34 14.02 -11.58 20.99
C GLY A 34 14.89 -11.46 19.73
N MET A 35 16.18 -11.80 19.89
CA MET A 35 17.14 -11.79 18.80
C MET A 35 17.21 -13.15 18.08
N GLU A 36 16.89 -14.22 18.80
CA GLU A 36 17.11 -15.59 18.36
C GLU A 36 16.00 -16.10 17.44
N LYS A 37 14.73 -15.72 17.67
CA LYS A 37 13.57 -16.25 16.94
C LYS A 37 12.88 -15.17 16.11
N VAL A 38 12.21 -15.59 15.03
CA VAL A 38 11.27 -14.71 14.32
C VAL A 38 10.07 -14.42 15.22
N TRP A 39 9.73 -13.15 15.36
CA TRP A 39 8.49 -12.69 15.98
C TRP A 39 7.90 -11.57 15.13
N MET A 40 6.66 -11.18 15.38
CA MET A 40 5.96 -10.19 14.57
C MET A 40 5.23 -9.16 15.43
N ILE A 41 5.24 -7.92 14.97
CA ILE A 41 4.32 -6.88 15.40
C ILE A 41 3.31 -6.69 14.29
N GLN A 42 2.03 -6.77 14.64
CA GLN A 42 0.95 -6.28 13.81
C GLN A 42 0.33 -5.05 14.46
N PHE A 43 0.11 -4.00 13.69
CA PHE A 43 -0.62 -2.83 14.14
C PHE A 43 -1.68 -2.50 13.09
N GLY A 44 -2.94 -2.37 13.51
CA GLY A 44 -4.00 -2.11 12.55
C GLY A 44 -5.37 -1.87 13.16
N GLY A 45 -6.30 -1.51 12.28
CA GLY A 45 -7.69 -1.17 12.56
C GLY A 45 -8.48 -1.19 11.24
N HIS A 46 -9.52 -0.37 11.15
CA HIS A 46 -10.47 -0.40 10.02
C HIS A 46 -9.80 -0.15 8.65
N HIS A 47 -8.95 0.89 8.53
CA HIS A 47 -8.25 1.24 7.28
C HIS A 47 -6.72 1.15 7.35
N LEU A 48 -6.16 0.40 8.30
CA LEU A 48 -4.70 0.23 8.42
C LEU A 48 -4.36 -1.19 8.83
N ALA A 49 -3.36 -1.78 8.19
CA ALA A 49 -2.72 -3.00 8.69
C ALA A 49 -1.22 -2.97 8.35
N LEU A 50 -0.38 -2.93 9.38
CA LEU A 50 1.07 -3.07 9.28
C LEU A 50 1.46 -4.45 9.78
N ASN A 51 2.31 -5.14 9.03
CA ASN A 51 2.84 -6.46 9.40
C ASN A 51 4.36 -6.41 9.38
N ILE A 52 4.99 -6.46 10.55
CA ILE A 52 6.44 -6.32 10.74
C ILE A 52 6.99 -7.59 11.35
N ALA A 53 7.63 -8.43 10.54
CA ALA A 53 8.39 -9.58 11.04
C ALA A 53 9.80 -9.14 11.46
N VAL A 54 10.29 -9.59 12.61
CA VAL A 54 11.57 -9.19 13.20
C VAL A 54 12.39 -10.44 13.54
N CYS A 55 13.68 -10.42 13.23
CA CYS A 55 14.64 -11.47 13.64
C CYS A 55 16.08 -10.94 13.58
N GLY A 56 16.88 -11.19 14.62
CA GLY A 56 18.32 -10.88 14.61
C GLY A 56 18.66 -9.42 14.26
N GLY A 57 17.83 -8.46 14.71
CA GLY A 57 17.98 -7.02 14.42
C GLY A 57 17.48 -6.59 13.03
N ASN A 58 17.01 -7.52 12.20
CA ASN A 58 16.39 -7.23 10.91
C ASN A 58 14.87 -7.16 11.03
N ALA A 59 14.24 -6.34 10.20
CA ALA A 59 12.79 -6.25 10.10
C ALA A 59 12.33 -6.33 8.63
N VAL A 60 11.21 -7.00 8.40
CA VAL A 60 10.51 -7.06 7.12
C VAL A 60 9.11 -6.52 7.32
N LEU A 61 8.81 -5.40 6.66
CA LEU A 61 7.49 -4.78 6.63
C LEU A 61 6.75 -5.20 5.37
N THR A 62 5.94 -6.25 5.45
CA THR A 62 5.00 -6.63 4.37
C THR A 62 4.09 -7.79 4.78
N PRO A 63 2.79 -7.77 4.44
CA PRO A 63 2.07 -6.73 3.69
C PRO A 63 1.74 -5.48 4.51
N VAL A 64 1.46 -4.38 3.83
CA VAL A 64 0.95 -3.13 4.40
C VAL A 64 -0.35 -2.77 3.70
N LEU A 65 -1.43 -2.57 4.44
CA LEU A 65 -2.66 -1.99 3.94
C LEU A 65 -2.83 -0.60 4.54
N THR A 66 -3.15 0.38 3.69
CA THR A 66 -3.58 1.71 4.08
C THR A 66 -4.89 2.03 3.36
N GLY A 67 -5.69 2.91 3.93
CA GLY A 67 -6.94 3.35 3.34
C GLY A 67 -7.50 4.55 4.07
N ALA A 68 -8.61 5.09 3.56
CA ALA A 68 -9.33 6.16 4.23
C ALA A 68 -10.79 6.23 3.74
N LEU A 69 -11.69 6.48 4.68
CA LEU A 69 -13.06 6.93 4.45
C LEU A 69 -13.49 7.74 5.70
N PRO A 70 -13.73 9.05 5.58
CA PRO A 70 -13.50 9.89 4.40
C PRO A 70 -12.01 10.18 4.12
N ALA A 71 -11.59 10.10 2.86
CA ALA A 71 -10.25 10.46 2.42
C ALA A 71 -9.95 11.98 2.46
N SER A 72 -10.94 12.79 2.81
CA SER A 72 -10.79 14.21 3.12
C SER A 72 -11.66 14.59 4.31
N TYR A 73 -11.10 15.27 5.31
CA TYR A 73 -11.86 15.73 6.48
C TYR A 73 -11.19 16.90 7.19
N THR A 74 -11.98 17.65 7.96
CA THR A 74 -11.47 18.69 8.87
C THR A 74 -11.13 18.06 10.22
N GLY A 75 -9.84 17.97 10.55
CA GLY A 75 -9.36 17.59 11.88
C GLY A 75 -9.14 18.81 12.79
N GLU A 76 -8.67 18.57 14.01
CA GLU A 76 -8.32 19.64 14.96
C GLU A 76 -7.26 20.60 14.41
N ASP A 77 -6.28 20.05 13.67
CA ASP A 77 -5.19 20.81 13.04
C ASP A 77 -5.52 21.28 11.60
N GLY A 78 -6.81 21.31 11.24
CA GLY A 78 -7.29 21.77 9.92
C GLY A 78 -7.59 20.64 8.92
N GLU A 79 -7.75 21.02 7.66
CA GLU A 79 -8.09 20.12 6.56
C GLU A 79 -7.01 19.05 6.33
N LYS A 80 -7.44 17.80 6.18
CA LYS A 80 -6.62 16.63 5.90
C LYS A 80 -7.08 15.99 4.61
N ARG A 81 -6.14 15.69 3.72
CA ARG A 81 -6.37 14.85 2.53
C ARG A 81 -5.51 13.60 2.66
N VAL A 82 -6.15 12.54 3.10
CA VAL A 82 -5.47 11.29 3.45
C VAL A 82 -5.03 10.59 2.16
N LEU A 83 -3.80 10.06 2.17
CA LEU A 83 -3.14 9.43 1.02
C LEU A 83 -2.98 10.37 -0.20
N ALA A 84 -2.84 11.67 0.09
CA ALA A 84 -2.64 12.71 -0.91
C ALA A 84 -1.37 12.52 -1.75
N ASP A 85 -0.28 12.12 -1.11
CA ASP A 85 1.03 12.01 -1.74
C ASP A 85 1.06 10.83 -2.72
N GLU A 86 0.52 9.66 -2.34
CA GLU A 86 0.36 8.52 -3.25
C GLU A 86 -0.46 8.90 -4.49
N ASN A 87 -1.56 9.63 -4.28
CA ASN A 87 -2.40 10.10 -5.37
C ASN A 87 -1.65 11.09 -6.27
N ASP A 88 -1.11 12.17 -5.70
CA ASP A 88 -0.57 13.28 -6.46
C ASP A 88 0.71 12.90 -7.22
N LYS A 89 1.56 12.07 -6.61
CA LYS A 89 2.75 11.52 -7.26
C LYS A 89 2.38 10.60 -8.42
N ALA A 90 1.33 9.78 -8.29
CA ALA A 90 0.86 8.92 -9.38
C ALA A 90 0.29 9.74 -10.56
N PHE A 91 -0.50 10.78 -10.28
CA PHE A 91 -0.95 11.71 -11.31
C PHE A 91 0.21 12.50 -11.94
N ALA A 92 1.21 12.91 -11.16
CA ALA A 92 2.41 13.57 -11.68
C ALA A 92 3.19 12.65 -12.63
N LEU A 93 3.37 11.37 -12.26
CA LEU A 93 3.99 10.36 -13.12
C LEU A 93 3.19 10.20 -14.43
N MET A 94 1.87 10.04 -14.36
CA MET A 94 1.02 9.96 -15.56
C MET A 94 1.11 11.19 -16.47
N ARG A 95 1.23 12.39 -15.90
CA ARG A 95 1.42 13.64 -16.68
C ARG A 95 2.78 13.72 -17.35
N SER A 96 3.82 13.11 -16.77
CA SER A 96 5.18 13.09 -17.33
C SER A 96 5.31 12.22 -18.59
N PHE A 97 4.37 11.29 -18.81
CA PHE A 97 4.42 10.35 -19.91
C PHE A 97 4.09 11.01 -21.25
N SER A 98 4.85 10.63 -22.29
CA SER A 98 4.46 10.89 -23.68
C SER A 98 3.13 10.21 -24.02
N GLU A 99 2.51 10.58 -25.15
CA GLU A 99 1.28 9.92 -25.61
C GLU A 99 1.49 8.39 -25.80
N SER A 100 2.65 7.97 -26.33
CA SER A 100 2.96 6.55 -26.51
C SER A 100 3.12 5.81 -25.18
N GLN A 101 3.79 6.42 -24.20
CA GLN A 101 3.94 5.85 -22.87
C GLN A 101 2.59 5.76 -22.13
N ARG A 102 1.75 6.80 -22.23
CA ARG A 102 0.38 6.76 -21.65
C ARG A 102 -0.46 5.64 -22.23
N LYS A 103 -0.38 5.39 -23.54
CA LYS A 103 -1.09 4.26 -24.18
C LYS A 103 -0.63 2.89 -23.68
N GLN A 104 0.63 2.75 -23.23
CA GLN A 104 1.13 1.52 -22.62
C GLN A 104 0.70 1.40 -21.15
N ALA A 105 0.69 2.51 -20.41
CA ALA A 105 0.31 2.53 -19.00
C ALA A 105 -1.19 2.30 -18.79
N VAL A 106 -2.04 2.85 -19.66
CA VAL A 106 -3.50 2.81 -19.51
C VAL A 106 -4.07 1.47 -19.95
N PHE A 107 -4.94 0.91 -19.12
CA PHE A 107 -5.74 -0.26 -19.44
C PHE A 107 -7.16 -0.11 -18.87
N THR A 108 -8.11 -0.94 -19.31
CA THR A 108 -9.49 -0.89 -18.83
C THR A 108 -9.68 -1.80 -17.61
N HIS A 109 -10.06 -1.22 -16.48
CA HIS A 109 -10.40 -1.93 -15.25
C HIS A 109 -11.50 -1.21 -14.48
N PRO A 110 -12.48 -1.92 -13.89
CA PRO A 110 -13.44 -1.30 -12.99
C PRO A 110 -12.73 -0.67 -11.78
N ILE A 111 -13.21 0.49 -11.34
CA ILE A 111 -12.71 1.17 -10.15
C ILE A 111 -13.78 1.00 -9.09
N SER A 112 -13.64 -0.06 -8.30
CA SER A 112 -14.65 -0.45 -7.31
C SER A 112 -14.04 -1.06 -6.07
N ASP A 113 -13.03 -1.91 -6.22
CA ASP A 113 -12.30 -2.55 -5.13
C ASP A 113 -10.90 -3.00 -5.60
N MET A 114 -10.01 -3.28 -4.64
CA MET A 114 -8.72 -3.92 -4.89
C MET A 114 -8.92 -5.35 -5.37
N VAL A 115 -8.15 -5.75 -6.39
CA VAL A 115 -8.14 -7.13 -6.87
C VAL A 115 -7.38 -8.01 -5.88
N GLN A 116 -6.24 -7.56 -5.37
CA GLN A 116 -5.40 -8.26 -4.41
C GLN A 116 -5.50 -7.63 -3.02
N GLY A 117 -6.72 -7.37 -2.57
CA GLY A 117 -7.00 -6.92 -1.20
C GLY A 117 -6.69 -7.96 -0.11
N PRO A 118 -7.05 -7.68 1.16
CA PRO A 118 -6.85 -8.61 2.27
C PRO A 118 -7.37 -10.02 1.98
N GLY A 119 -6.57 -11.05 2.27
CA GLY A 119 -6.92 -12.45 2.02
C GLY A 119 -6.79 -12.91 0.56
N GLU A 120 -6.66 -12.00 -0.39
CA GLU A 120 -6.64 -12.29 -1.83
C GLU A 120 -5.20 -12.36 -2.36
N PHE A 121 -4.48 -13.44 -2.04
CA PHE A 121 -3.07 -13.63 -2.43
C PHE A 121 -2.88 -14.29 -3.80
N ASP A 122 -3.86 -15.09 -4.24
CA ASP A 122 -3.73 -15.99 -5.39
C ASP A 122 -4.48 -15.49 -6.63
N LYS A 123 -5.00 -14.25 -6.61
CA LYS A 123 -5.69 -13.68 -7.77
C LYS A 123 -4.70 -13.34 -8.88
N THR A 124 -4.89 -13.96 -10.03
CA THR A 124 -4.15 -13.64 -11.25
C THR A 124 -4.49 -12.25 -11.74
N LEU A 125 -3.46 -11.45 -12.00
CA LEU A 125 -3.57 -10.11 -12.55
C LEU A 125 -3.17 -10.11 -14.03
N PRO A 126 -3.86 -9.35 -14.89
CA PRO A 126 -3.44 -9.20 -16.29
C PRO A 126 -2.05 -8.55 -16.37
N ASP A 127 -1.26 -9.00 -17.33
CA ASP A 127 0.06 -8.47 -17.63
C ASP A 127 -0.07 -7.22 -18.50
N VAL A 128 -0.23 -6.07 -17.84
CA VAL A 128 -0.51 -4.77 -18.46
C VAL A 128 0.28 -3.67 -17.75
N GLY A 129 0.46 -2.54 -18.44
CA GLY A 129 1.17 -1.37 -17.96
C GLY A 129 2.47 -1.09 -18.70
N ILE A 130 3.07 0.05 -18.40
CA ILE A 130 4.36 0.44 -18.96
C ILE A 130 5.50 -0.14 -18.12
N GLN A 131 6.44 -0.78 -18.79
CA GLN A 131 7.66 -1.32 -18.19
C GLN A 131 8.63 -0.18 -17.84
N GLY A 132 9.29 -0.24 -16.69
CA GLY A 132 10.23 0.79 -16.23
C GLY A 132 11.42 0.97 -17.17
N SER A 133 11.82 -0.07 -17.91
CA SER A 133 12.84 0.05 -18.97
C SER A 133 12.44 0.97 -20.13
N HIS A 134 11.14 1.30 -20.28
CA HIS A 134 10.62 2.26 -21.26
C HIS A 134 10.50 3.69 -20.69
N LEU A 135 10.87 3.91 -19.43
CA LEU A 135 10.90 5.22 -18.78
C LEU A 135 12.28 5.86 -18.92
N ASP A 136 12.30 7.18 -19.05
CA ASP A 136 13.56 7.94 -18.93
C ASP A 136 13.99 8.05 -17.45
N SER A 137 15.17 8.61 -17.20
CA SER A 137 15.72 8.73 -15.85
C SER A 137 14.82 9.55 -14.91
N SER A 138 14.21 10.63 -15.39
CA SER A 138 13.34 11.48 -14.57
C SER A 138 12.05 10.75 -14.21
N GLN A 139 11.47 10.01 -15.15
CA GLN A 139 10.28 9.20 -14.93
C GLN A 139 10.55 8.02 -13.98
N LYS A 140 11.75 7.41 -14.04
CA LYS A 140 12.17 6.38 -13.07
C LYS A 140 12.31 6.95 -11.66
N GLU A 141 12.86 8.16 -11.51
CA GLU A 141 12.92 8.86 -10.23
C GLU A 141 11.52 9.14 -9.67
N MET A 142 10.59 9.60 -10.51
CA MET A 142 9.19 9.81 -10.11
C MET A 142 8.48 8.51 -9.71
N LEU A 143 8.74 7.41 -10.43
CA LEU A 143 8.21 6.08 -10.06
C LEU A 143 8.77 5.61 -8.72
N LEU A 144 10.06 5.81 -8.47
CA LEU A 144 10.69 5.46 -7.18
C LEU A 144 10.14 6.32 -6.05
N ASP A 145 9.97 7.62 -6.26
CA ASP A 145 9.41 8.56 -5.29
C ASP A 145 7.95 8.22 -4.95
N LEU A 146 7.16 7.76 -5.93
CA LEU A 146 5.84 7.19 -5.68
C LEU A 146 5.93 5.91 -4.84
N ILE A 147 6.73 4.92 -5.23
CA ILE A 147 6.89 3.65 -4.47
C ILE A 147 7.35 3.89 -3.03
N SER A 148 8.11 4.96 -2.81
CA SER A 148 8.66 5.33 -1.49
C SER A 148 7.59 5.66 -0.46
N GLU A 149 6.37 6.05 -0.87
CA GLU A 149 5.25 6.27 0.07
C GLU A 149 4.89 5.00 0.87
N TRP A 150 5.00 3.84 0.24
CA TRP A 150 4.74 2.55 0.90
C TRP A 150 5.98 2.00 1.59
N VAL A 151 7.11 2.04 0.89
CA VAL A 151 8.36 1.45 1.40
C VAL A 151 8.90 2.26 2.59
N GLY A 152 8.70 3.57 2.58
CA GLY A 152 9.17 4.54 3.59
C GLY A 152 8.27 4.71 4.81
N ILE A 153 7.12 4.02 4.89
CA ILE A 153 6.07 4.29 5.88
C ILE A 153 6.51 4.20 7.36
N LEU A 154 7.61 3.49 7.65
CA LEU A 154 8.20 3.45 9.00
C LEU A 154 9.12 4.64 9.27
N ASN A 155 10.18 4.78 8.48
CA ASN A 155 11.14 5.90 8.47
C ASN A 155 12.28 5.64 7.47
N ASP A 156 12.98 6.72 7.11
CA ASP A 156 14.07 6.71 6.12
C ASP A 156 15.21 5.73 6.46
N VAL A 157 15.63 5.68 7.73
CA VAL A 157 16.78 4.87 8.16
C VAL A 157 16.52 3.38 7.94
N HIS A 158 15.33 2.91 8.33
CA HIS A 158 14.96 1.51 8.23
C HIS A 158 14.54 1.10 6.80
N SER A 159 14.14 2.07 5.97
CA SER A 159 13.69 1.82 4.59
C SER A 159 14.79 1.98 3.53
N ALA A 160 15.95 2.58 3.86
CA ALA A 160 17.01 2.88 2.89
C ALA A 160 17.48 1.67 2.07
N SER A 161 17.72 0.52 2.71
CA SER A 161 18.15 -0.71 2.01
C SER A 161 17.07 -1.22 1.06
N ARG A 162 15.80 -1.07 1.44
CA ARG A 162 14.65 -1.49 0.65
C ARG A 162 14.42 -0.58 -0.55
N ILE A 163 14.59 0.73 -0.38
CA ILE A 163 14.55 1.71 -1.48
C ILE A 163 15.64 1.41 -2.50
N ALA A 164 16.87 1.14 -2.07
CA ALA A 164 17.97 0.78 -2.98
C ALA A 164 17.68 -0.51 -3.77
N GLU A 165 17.07 -1.51 -3.12
CA GLU A 165 16.66 -2.74 -3.79
C GLU A 165 15.59 -2.49 -4.86
N VAL A 166 14.56 -1.71 -4.53
CA VAL A 166 13.51 -1.31 -5.48
C VAL A 166 14.12 -0.53 -6.65
N GLN A 167 15.01 0.42 -6.38
CA GLN A 167 15.70 1.22 -7.38
C GLN A 167 16.45 0.34 -8.40
N ASN A 168 17.16 -0.68 -7.94
CA ASN A 168 17.85 -1.64 -8.82
C ASN A 168 16.90 -2.50 -9.67
N GLY A 169 15.65 -2.67 -9.23
CA GLY A 169 14.60 -3.43 -9.91
C GLY A 169 13.68 -2.60 -10.81
N LEU A 170 13.88 -1.27 -10.92
CA LEU A 170 12.93 -0.38 -11.60
C LEU A 170 12.73 -0.74 -13.07
N ASP A 171 13.78 -1.14 -13.79
CA ASP A 171 13.67 -1.55 -15.20
C ASP A 171 12.68 -2.73 -15.38
N ASN A 172 12.59 -3.59 -14.36
CA ASN A 172 11.70 -4.74 -14.31
C ASN A 172 10.38 -4.45 -13.56
N THR A 173 10.10 -3.18 -13.24
CA THR A 173 8.87 -2.75 -12.58
C THR A 173 7.89 -2.17 -13.58
N CYS A 174 6.64 -2.62 -13.55
CA CYS A 174 5.57 -2.20 -14.44
C CYS A 174 4.56 -1.32 -13.71
N PHE A 175 4.13 -0.23 -14.35
CA PHE A 175 3.10 0.68 -13.84
C PHE A 175 1.86 0.66 -14.74
N ALA A 176 0.70 0.38 -14.18
CA ALA A 176 -0.57 0.28 -14.90
C ALA A 176 -1.62 1.21 -14.29
N TRP A 177 -2.44 1.84 -15.13
CA TRP A 177 -3.42 2.86 -14.76
C TRP A 177 -4.79 2.59 -15.37
N SER A 178 -5.86 2.81 -14.62
CA SER A 178 -7.23 2.81 -15.12
C SER A 178 -8.00 3.99 -14.51
N GLY A 179 -8.75 4.72 -15.32
CA GLY A 179 -9.55 5.87 -14.89
C GLY A 179 -9.09 7.22 -15.43
N PRO A 180 -9.67 8.32 -14.92
CA PRO A 180 -9.34 9.69 -15.34
C PRO A 180 -7.83 9.97 -15.29
N LEU A 181 -7.36 10.82 -16.20
CA LEU A 181 -5.95 11.24 -16.25
C LEU A 181 -5.67 12.54 -15.48
N GLU A 182 -6.72 13.21 -15.07
CA GLU A 182 -6.67 14.45 -14.30
C GLU A 182 -7.60 14.33 -13.10
N HIS A 183 -7.31 15.12 -12.06
CA HIS A 183 -8.13 15.26 -10.87
C HIS A 183 -8.28 16.73 -10.50
N GLU A 184 -9.29 17.03 -9.69
CA GLU A 184 -9.50 18.39 -9.19
C GLU A 184 -8.39 18.75 -8.19
N LEU A 185 -7.82 19.96 -8.33
CA LEU A 185 -6.76 20.42 -7.44
C LEU A 185 -7.24 20.41 -5.97
N GLY A 186 -6.44 19.79 -5.10
CA GLY A 186 -6.77 19.67 -3.68
C GLY A 186 -7.75 18.55 -3.35
N ARG A 187 -8.12 17.69 -4.31
CA ARG A 187 -8.92 16.49 -4.09
C ARG A 187 -8.15 15.25 -4.52
N ASN A 188 -8.55 14.09 -4.01
CA ASN A 188 -8.04 12.82 -4.52
C ASN A 188 -8.73 12.48 -5.86
N GLY A 189 -8.05 11.71 -6.70
CA GLY A 189 -8.57 11.29 -7.99
C GLY A 189 -9.38 9.99 -7.91
N ALA A 190 -10.21 9.77 -8.92
CA ALA A 190 -11.01 8.55 -9.07
C ALA A 190 -10.31 7.54 -10.00
N SER A 191 -9.01 7.30 -9.79
CA SER A 191 -8.18 6.46 -10.66
C SER A 191 -7.56 5.29 -9.89
N TYR A 192 -7.57 4.14 -10.53
CA TYR A 192 -6.95 2.91 -10.06
C TYR A 192 -5.55 2.78 -10.65
N PHE A 193 -4.57 2.32 -9.86
CA PHE A 193 -3.27 1.95 -10.42
C PHE A 193 -2.62 0.77 -9.71
N ARG A 194 -1.68 0.15 -10.41
CA ARG A 194 -0.81 -0.91 -9.90
C ARG A 194 0.64 -0.62 -10.24
N ILE A 195 1.52 -0.97 -9.31
CA ILE A 195 2.96 -1.05 -9.55
C ILE A 195 3.39 -2.48 -9.23
N ARG A 196 3.97 -3.19 -10.20
CA ARG A 196 4.40 -4.57 -10.03
C ARG A 196 5.83 -4.74 -10.51
N GLY A 197 6.73 -5.06 -9.60
CA GLY A 197 8.12 -5.39 -9.88
C GLY A 197 8.49 -6.78 -9.37
N PRO A 198 9.77 -7.18 -9.48
CA PRO A 198 10.23 -8.51 -9.08
C PRO A 198 9.96 -8.82 -7.61
N ASN A 199 10.15 -7.83 -6.74
CA ASN A 199 10.05 -7.97 -5.29
C ASN A 199 8.97 -7.05 -4.70
N LEU A 200 8.11 -6.42 -5.52
CA LEU A 200 7.12 -5.47 -5.01
C LEU A 200 5.80 -5.55 -5.79
N PHE A 201 4.71 -5.39 -5.08
CA PHE A 201 3.39 -5.18 -5.62
C PHE A 201 2.71 -4.07 -4.82
N ILE A 202 2.21 -3.06 -5.51
CA ILE A 202 1.40 -1.98 -4.96
C ILE A 202 0.12 -1.93 -5.77
N GLU A 203 -1.00 -1.81 -5.08
CA GLU A 203 -2.29 -1.52 -5.66
C GLU A 203 -2.92 -0.36 -4.92
N PHE A 204 -3.51 0.56 -5.68
CA PHE A 204 -4.25 1.72 -5.19
C PHE A 204 -5.60 1.72 -5.90
N SER A 205 -6.66 1.63 -5.11
CA SER A 205 -8.02 1.55 -5.61
C SER A 205 -8.94 2.44 -4.79
N PRO A 206 -9.48 3.50 -5.39
CA PRO A 206 -10.74 4.07 -4.95
C PRO A 206 -11.80 2.97 -4.83
N GLN A 207 -12.60 3.05 -3.77
CA GLN A 207 -13.60 2.07 -3.39
C GLN A 207 -14.98 2.65 -3.65
N PHE A 208 -15.91 1.84 -4.16
CA PHE A 208 -17.28 2.28 -4.41
C PHE A 208 -18.31 1.36 -3.73
N PRO A 209 -18.52 1.49 -2.40
CA PRO A 209 -19.72 0.96 -1.77
C PRO A 209 -20.97 1.81 -2.07
N GLY A 210 -20.83 2.87 -2.88
CA GLY A 210 -21.80 3.94 -3.12
C GLY A 210 -21.25 5.28 -2.62
N GLY A 211 -21.52 6.39 -3.31
CA GLY A 211 -21.07 7.73 -2.91
C GLY A 211 -20.02 8.35 -3.84
N ASP A 212 -19.07 9.10 -3.29
CA ASP A 212 -18.00 9.77 -4.06
C ASP A 212 -16.72 8.92 -4.04
N LEU A 213 -16.27 8.44 -5.21
CA LEU A 213 -15.05 7.63 -5.38
C LEU A 213 -13.80 8.31 -4.80
N THR A 214 -13.75 9.64 -4.80
CA THR A 214 -12.59 10.40 -4.32
C THR A 214 -12.48 10.39 -2.79
N MET A 215 -13.50 9.89 -2.09
CA MET A 215 -13.61 9.92 -0.63
C MET A 215 -13.38 8.57 0.04
N HIS A 216 -13.30 7.46 -0.70
CA HIS A 216 -13.00 6.14 -0.17
C HIS A 216 -11.88 5.50 -0.98
N VAL A 217 -10.76 5.19 -0.36
CA VAL A 217 -9.62 4.57 -1.03
C VAL A 217 -9.01 3.48 -0.17
N HIS A 218 -8.62 2.38 -0.79
CA HIS A 218 -7.72 1.40 -0.21
C HIS A 218 -6.47 1.25 -1.07
N THR A 219 -5.37 0.94 -0.40
CA THR A 219 -4.13 0.59 -1.03
C THR A 219 -3.46 -0.54 -0.27
N ILE A 220 -2.70 -1.34 -1.00
CA ILE A 220 -1.91 -2.42 -0.42
C ILE A 220 -0.51 -2.46 -1.03
N TYR A 221 0.48 -2.66 -0.18
CA TYR A 221 1.86 -2.95 -0.52
C TYR A 221 2.22 -4.37 -0.10
N ARG A 222 2.85 -5.12 -1.01
CA ARG A 222 3.34 -6.48 -0.80
C ARG A 222 4.75 -6.64 -1.35
N ASP A 223 5.57 -7.39 -0.64
CA ASP A 223 6.70 -8.12 -1.19
C ASP A 223 6.34 -9.60 -1.12
N PRO A 224 5.86 -10.22 -2.21
CA PRO A 224 5.43 -11.61 -2.20
C PRO A 224 6.54 -12.58 -1.76
N SER A 225 7.81 -12.23 -1.99
CA SER A 225 8.95 -13.07 -1.62
C SER A 225 9.19 -13.07 -0.10
N ARG A 226 8.89 -11.95 0.58
CA ARG A 226 9.15 -11.74 2.01
C ARG A 226 7.90 -11.67 2.88
N ALA A 227 6.71 -11.82 2.31
CA ALA A 227 5.43 -11.68 3.02
C ALA A 227 5.46 -12.41 4.37
N TYR A 228 5.12 -11.69 5.45
CA TYR A 228 5.13 -12.21 6.82
C TYR A 228 6.48 -12.80 7.28
N GLY A 229 7.60 -12.32 6.73
CA GLY A 229 8.95 -12.74 7.13
C GLY A 229 9.43 -14.05 6.52
N ARG A 230 8.82 -14.52 5.41
CA ARG A 230 9.17 -15.81 4.75
C ARG A 230 10.66 -16.00 4.39
N THR A 231 11.42 -14.93 4.26
CA THR A 231 12.87 -14.94 3.94
C THR A 231 13.77 -14.89 5.16
N LEU A 232 13.22 -14.68 6.37
CA LEU A 232 14.00 -14.78 7.60
C LEU A 232 14.32 -16.26 7.88
N PRO A 233 15.45 -16.57 8.55
CA PRO A 233 15.93 -17.95 8.73
C PRO A 233 14.83 -18.91 9.20
N LYS A 234 14.70 -20.05 8.50
CA LYS A 234 13.61 -21.02 8.72
C LYS A 234 13.76 -21.87 9.97
N ASP A 235 14.96 -21.94 10.55
CA ASP A 235 15.35 -22.83 11.65
C ASP A 235 14.67 -22.47 13.00
N LEU A 236 13.64 -21.63 12.93
CA LEU A 236 12.87 -21.04 14.02
C LEU A 236 11.36 -21.14 13.80
N PHE A 237 10.91 -21.61 12.63
CA PHE A 237 9.54 -22.07 12.37
C PHE A 237 9.37 -23.54 12.81
N GLU A 238 10.11 -24.02 13.82
CA GLU A 238 9.72 -25.25 14.51
C GLU A 238 8.36 -25.01 15.17
N ARG A 239 7.32 -25.37 14.41
CA ARG A 239 5.93 -25.45 14.83
C ARG A 239 5.85 -26.42 16.01
N GLY A 240 5.93 -25.90 17.22
CA GLY A 240 5.22 -26.49 18.35
C GLY A 240 3.73 -26.20 18.18
N ASP A 241 2.99 -27.19 17.69
CA ASP A 241 1.53 -27.32 17.80
C ASP A 241 0.65 -26.25 17.12
N TYR A 242 0.53 -26.35 15.78
CA TYR A 242 -0.75 -26.08 15.12
C TYR A 242 -1.40 -27.44 14.80
N LYS A 243 -2.29 -27.92 15.67
CA LYS A 243 -3.30 -28.90 15.26
C LYS A 243 -4.38 -28.13 14.51
N GLU A 244 -4.68 -28.54 13.29
CA GLU A 244 -5.93 -28.15 12.64
C GLU A 244 -7.07 -28.48 13.62
N LEU A 245 -7.86 -27.47 13.99
CA LEU A 245 -9.11 -27.71 14.69
C LEU A 245 -10.10 -28.31 13.67
N PRO A 246 -10.94 -29.28 14.11
CA PRO A 246 -11.80 -30.08 13.25
C PRO A 246 -12.85 -29.26 12.48
#